data_AF-A0A975N2C9-F1
#
_entry.id   AF-A0A975N2C9-F1
#
_cell.length_a   1.000
_cell.length_b   1.000
_cell.length_c   1.000
_cell.angle_alpha   90.00
_cell.angle_beta   90.00
_cell.angle_gamma   90.00
#
_symmetry.space_group_name_H-M   'P 1'
#
loop_
_entity.id
_entity.type
_entity.pdbx_description
1 polymer ?
#
loop_
_entity_poly.entity_id
_entity_poly.type
_entity_poly.pdbx_seq_one_letter_code
_entity_poly.pdbx_strand_id
1 'polypeptide(L)'
;MRVLTTMAALSALLAIAACKPGTPDAGGGRTCSTSVPRPRITEQDNGKTICMGRKAPLTVTLHGSAGDPWQAVSASGPVLTETGRPAVSGAVTTAAYQSNRAGSGTVSAHRKSGRFEITVIVRD
;
A
#
# COMPACT_ATOMS: atom_id res chain seq x y z
N MET A 1 -55.53 3.76 19.28
CA MET A 1 -54.83 3.23 20.46
C MET A 1 -53.43 3.82 20.46
N ARG A 2 -53.13 4.70 21.42
CA ARG A 2 -51.81 5.32 21.63
C ARG A 2 -51.09 4.51 22.69
N VAL A 3 -49.84 4.12 22.44
CA VAL A 3 -48.94 3.66 23.51
C VAL A 3 -47.76 4.63 23.54
N LEU A 4 -47.75 5.43 24.59
CA LEU A 4 -46.63 6.27 25.00
C LEU A 4 -45.61 5.38 25.70
N THR A 5 -44.33 5.53 25.36
CA THR A 5 -43.22 5.02 26.18
C THR A 5 -42.34 6.20 26.58
N THR A 6 -42.44 6.57 27.85
CA THR A 6 -41.67 7.63 28.50
C THR A 6 -40.45 7.06 29.23
N MET A 7 -39.36 7.82 29.13
CA MET A 7 -38.27 8.02 30.12
C MET A 7 -37.26 6.88 30.39
N ALA A 8 -35.99 7.18 30.14
CA ALA A 8 -35.05 7.50 31.23
C ALA A 8 -33.83 8.24 30.67
N ALA A 9 -33.58 9.45 31.17
CA ALA A 9 -32.34 10.18 30.96
C ALA A 9 -31.27 9.63 31.93
N LEU A 10 -30.06 9.39 31.44
CA LEU A 10 -28.86 9.29 32.27
C LEU A 10 -27.77 10.16 31.64
N SER A 11 -27.65 11.39 32.13
CA SER A 11 -26.52 12.26 31.85
C SER A 11 -25.37 11.86 32.76
N ALA A 12 -24.24 11.43 32.19
CA ALA A 12 -22.97 11.32 32.89
C ALA A 12 -21.96 12.31 32.28
N LEU A 13 -21.39 13.12 33.16
CA LEU A 13 -20.48 14.23 32.89
C LEU A 13 -19.07 13.77 32.44
N LEU A 14 -18.46 14.63 31.63
CA LEU A 14 -17.03 15.00 31.52
C LEU A 14 -15.94 13.92 31.33
N ALA A 15 -15.32 13.99 30.15
CA ALA A 15 -13.86 14.10 30.03
C ALA A 15 -13.50 14.99 28.82
N ILE A 16 -13.42 16.30 29.03
CA ILE A 16 -12.69 17.21 28.13
C ILE A 16 -11.20 16.99 28.36
N ALA A 17 -10.63 16.00 27.68
CA ALA A 17 -9.18 15.92 27.49
C ALA A 17 -8.80 16.93 26.40
N ALA A 18 -8.56 18.18 26.81
CA ALA A 18 -7.78 19.11 26.01
C ALA A 18 -6.32 18.64 26.02
N CYS A 19 -5.97 17.76 25.08
CA CYS A 19 -4.59 17.49 24.69
C CYS A 19 -4.50 17.61 23.17
N LYS A 20 -4.00 18.77 22.72
CA LYS A 20 -3.29 19.07 21.47
C LYS A 20 -3.85 18.42 20.18
N PRO A 21 -4.16 19.18 19.11
CA PRO A 21 -4.10 18.61 17.77
C PRO A 21 -2.63 18.28 17.51
N GLY A 22 -2.20 17.10 17.96
CA GLY A 22 -1.00 16.46 17.48
C GLY A 22 -1.20 16.33 15.98
N THR A 23 -0.30 16.98 15.24
CA THR A 23 -0.02 16.70 13.84
C THR A 23 -0.35 15.24 13.55
N PRO A 24 -1.15 14.91 12.51
CA PRO A 24 -1.28 13.53 12.12
C PRO A 24 0.13 13.07 11.76
N ASP A 25 0.77 12.33 12.66
CA ASP A 25 1.92 11.51 12.32
C ASP A 25 1.40 10.61 11.20
N ALA A 26 1.87 10.89 9.99
CA ALA A 26 1.66 10.08 8.80
C ALA A 26 2.48 8.79 8.98
N GLY A 27 2.07 8.02 9.96
CA GLY A 27 2.76 6.86 10.50
C GLY A 27 1.76 6.01 11.25
N GLY A 28 0.54 5.87 10.71
CA GLY A 28 -0.33 4.77 11.05
C GLY A 28 0.44 3.50 10.76
N GLY A 29 1.11 2.95 11.77
CA GLY A 29 1.93 1.76 11.67
C GLY A 29 1.05 0.61 11.23
N ARG A 30 0.93 0.41 9.93
CA ARG A 30 0.40 -0.82 9.35
C ARG A 30 1.35 -1.91 9.84
N THR A 31 0.91 -2.63 10.86
CA THR A 31 1.70 -3.65 11.54
C THR A 31 1.96 -4.80 10.57
N CYS A 32 3.22 -4.95 10.18
CA CYS A 32 3.68 -6.04 9.33
C CYS A 32 4.02 -7.27 10.17
N SER A 33 3.17 -8.29 10.18
CA SER A 33 3.42 -9.50 10.98
C SER A 33 4.48 -10.44 10.38
N THR A 34 4.68 -10.41 9.05
CA THR A 34 5.63 -11.31 8.38
C THR A 34 6.26 -10.62 7.18
N SER A 35 7.60 -10.55 7.15
CA SER A 35 8.35 -9.99 6.03
C SER A 35 8.69 -11.07 5.01
N VAL A 36 8.40 -10.81 3.74
CA VAL A 36 8.77 -11.66 2.62
C VAL A 36 10.16 -11.24 2.14
N PRO A 37 11.17 -12.14 2.12
CA PRO A 37 12.55 -11.78 1.82
C PRO A 37 12.83 -11.49 0.34
N ARG A 38 12.00 -12.02 -0.57
CA ARG A 38 12.10 -11.77 -2.02
C ARG A 38 10.71 -11.73 -2.67
N PRO A 39 9.93 -10.66 -2.45
CA PRO A 39 8.58 -10.59 -2.98
C PRO A 39 8.55 -10.65 -4.51
N ARG A 40 7.69 -11.51 -5.05
CA ARG A 40 7.33 -11.54 -6.46
C ARG A 40 5.92 -11.01 -6.58
N ILE A 41 5.79 -9.84 -7.19
CA ILE A 41 4.55 -9.10 -7.29
C ILE A 41 3.93 -9.35 -8.65
N THR A 42 2.66 -9.71 -8.64
CA THR A 42 1.83 -9.91 -9.83
C THR A 42 0.52 -9.13 -9.70
N GLU A 43 -0.32 -9.16 -10.72
CA GLU A 43 -1.63 -8.52 -10.72
C GLU A 43 -2.57 -9.08 -9.64
N GLN A 44 -2.34 -10.32 -9.20
CA GLN A 44 -3.07 -10.93 -8.08
C GLN A 44 -2.81 -10.22 -6.75
N ASP A 45 -1.76 -9.40 -6.69
CA ASP A 45 -1.41 -8.61 -5.52
C ASP A 45 -2.04 -7.23 -5.52
N ASN A 46 -2.80 -6.85 -6.56
CA ASN A 46 -3.43 -5.53 -6.63
C ASN A 46 -4.25 -5.22 -5.37
N GLY A 47 -4.01 -4.05 -4.78
CA GLY A 47 -4.61 -3.58 -3.54
C GLY A 47 -3.99 -4.16 -2.26
N LYS A 48 -3.03 -5.08 -2.34
CA LYS A 48 -2.38 -5.68 -1.15
C LYS A 48 -1.32 -4.77 -0.55
N THR A 49 -1.02 -5.06 0.71
CA THR A 49 0.17 -4.56 1.41
C THR A 49 1.21 -5.67 1.50
N ILE A 50 2.42 -5.39 1.04
CA ILE A 50 3.55 -6.32 1.04
C ILE A 50 4.56 -5.85 2.07
N CYS A 51 4.85 -6.73 3.02
CA CYS A 51 5.85 -6.50 4.05
C CYS A 51 7.16 -7.17 3.62
N MET A 52 8.28 -6.45 3.71
CA MET A 52 9.61 -6.97 3.40
C MET A 52 10.67 -6.39 4.33
N GLY A 53 11.82 -7.04 4.44
CA GLY A 53 12.96 -6.51 5.19
C GLY A 53 13.82 -5.56 4.34
N ARG A 54 14.74 -4.83 4.97
CA ARG A 54 15.75 -4.05 4.25
C ARG A 54 16.65 -4.94 3.41
N LYS A 55 17.18 -4.37 2.32
CA LYS A 55 18.04 -5.02 1.33
C LYS A 55 17.41 -6.28 0.69
N ALA A 56 16.10 -6.45 0.80
CA ALA A 56 15.36 -7.45 0.06
C ALA A 56 15.08 -6.94 -1.37
N PRO A 57 15.34 -7.76 -2.41
CA PRO A 57 14.93 -7.46 -3.77
C PRO A 57 13.44 -7.69 -3.96
N LEU A 58 12.78 -6.83 -4.71
CA LEU A 58 11.39 -6.94 -5.12
C LEU A 58 11.31 -6.98 -6.65
N THR A 59 10.60 -7.97 -7.19
CA THR A 59 10.37 -8.08 -8.64
C THR A 59 8.88 -7.95 -8.92
N VAL A 60 8.54 -7.11 -9.89
CA VAL A 60 7.17 -6.94 -10.39
C VAL A 60 7.09 -7.52 -11.78
N THR A 61 6.04 -8.29 -12.05
CA THR A 61 5.70 -8.77 -13.39
C THR A 61 4.20 -8.63 -13.56
N LEU A 62 3.78 -7.81 -14.52
CA LEU A 62 2.37 -7.59 -14.84
C LEU A 62 2.12 -8.02 -16.28
N HIS A 63 1.07 -8.80 -16.49
CA HIS A 63 0.56 -9.26 -17.77
C HIS A 63 -0.70 -8.44 -18.15
N GLY A 64 -0.59 -7.76 -19.28
CA GLY A 64 -1.70 -7.13 -19.98
C GLY A 64 -2.13 -7.98 -21.16
N SER A 65 -2.72 -7.33 -22.15
CA SER A 65 -2.93 -7.90 -23.47
C SER A 65 -2.24 -7.03 -24.52
N ALA A 66 -2.06 -7.53 -25.74
CA ALA A 66 -1.46 -6.73 -26.81
C ALA A 66 -2.25 -5.43 -27.11
N GLY A 67 -3.58 -5.44 -26.91
CA GLY A 67 -4.45 -4.27 -27.09
C GLY A 67 -4.61 -3.40 -25.83
N ASP A 68 -4.11 -3.85 -24.69
CA ASP A 68 -4.16 -3.13 -23.41
C ASP A 68 -2.96 -3.52 -22.52
N PRO A 69 -1.73 -3.11 -22.90
CA PRO A 69 -0.53 -3.41 -22.14
C PRO A 69 -0.44 -2.51 -20.89
N TRP A 70 0.26 -3.00 -19.87
CA TRP A 70 0.63 -2.16 -18.74
C TRP A 70 1.70 -1.15 -19.15
N GLN A 71 1.52 0.10 -18.73
CA GLN A 71 2.62 1.06 -18.75
C GLN A 71 3.71 0.68 -17.76
N ALA A 72 4.87 1.34 -17.87
CA ALA A 72 5.99 1.15 -16.98
C ALA A 72 5.56 1.25 -15.50
N VAL A 73 6.02 0.28 -14.70
CA VAL A 73 5.79 0.29 -13.25
C VAL A 73 6.59 1.43 -12.64
N SER A 74 5.98 2.13 -11.69
CA SER A 74 6.61 3.20 -10.91
C SER A 74 6.54 2.88 -9.43
N ALA A 75 7.53 3.33 -8.68
CA ALA A 75 7.50 3.29 -7.22
C ALA A 75 7.48 4.71 -6.65
N SER A 76 6.72 4.90 -5.58
CA SER A 76 6.68 6.16 -4.83
C SER A 76 7.06 5.94 -3.37
N GLY A 77 7.53 7.01 -2.72
CA GLY A 77 8.07 6.97 -1.38
C GLY A 77 9.56 6.59 -1.33
N PRO A 78 10.21 6.72 -0.16
CA PRO A 78 11.66 6.62 -0.04
C PRO A 78 12.19 5.19 0.13
N VAL A 79 11.30 4.18 0.16
CA VAL A 79 11.64 2.84 0.63
C VAL A 79 12.24 1.92 -0.45
N LEU A 80 11.87 2.15 -1.72
CA LEU A 80 12.34 1.36 -2.85
C LEU A 80 13.27 2.20 -3.74
N THR A 81 14.28 1.54 -4.31
CA THR A 81 15.15 2.12 -5.34
C THR A 81 15.16 1.18 -6.53
N GLU A 82 14.98 1.71 -7.74
CA GLU A 82 15.07 0.93 -8.97
C GLU A 82 16.48 0.35 -9.14
N THR A 83 16.56 -0.96 -9.39
CA THR A 83 17.82 -1.65 -9.70
C THR A 83 17.95 -2.03 -11.16
N GLY A 84 16.88 -1.85 -11.92
CA GLY A 84 16.83 -1.99 -13.37
C GLY A 84 15.71 -1.12 -13.92
N ARG A 85 15.89 -0.61 -15.14
CA ARG A 85 14.84 0.21 -15.78
C ARG A 85 13.59 -0.66 -15.96
N PRO A 86 12.39 -0.17 -15.56
CA PRO A 86 11.15 -0.84 -15.91
C PRO A 86 11.08 -1.07 -17.42
N ALA A 87 10.70 -2.28 -17.82
CA ALA A 87 10.66 -2.69 -19.22
C ALA A 87 9.24 -3.14 -19.58
N VAL A 88 8.74 -2.63 -20.71
CA VAL A 88 7.50 -3.06 -21.34
C VAL A 88 7.87 -3.82 -22.61
N SER A 89 7.48 -5.10 -22.70
CA SER A 89 7.73 -5.96 -23.84
C SER A 89 6.44 -6.66 -24.25
N GLY A 90 5.84 -6.19 -25.34
CA GLY A 90 4.52 -6.65 -25.78
C GLY A 90 3.48 -6.47 -24.67
N ALA A 91 2.89 -7.57 -24.23
CA ALA A 91 1.88 -7.57 -23.17
C ALA A 91 2.46 -7.68 -21.75
N VAL A 92 3.79 -7.77 -21.58
CA VAL A 92 4.41 -8.01 -20.27
C VAL A 92 5.21 -6.80 -19.83
N THR A 93 5.00 -6.36 -18.60
CA THR A 93 5.76 -5.28 -17.97
C THR A 93 6.49 -5.82 -16.75
N THR A 94 7.79 -5.52 -16.66
CA THR A 94 8.63 -5.94 -15.54
C THR A 94 9.36 -4.77 -14.91
N ALA A 95 9.59 -4.85 -13.60
CA ALA A 95 10.41 -3.89 -12.85
C ALA A 95 11.11 -4.59 -11.67
N ALA A 96 12.27 -4.08 -11.30
CA ALA A 96 13.06 -4.59 -10.19
C ALA A 96 13.47 -3.45 -9.26
N TYR A 97 13.25 -3.65 -7.96
CA TYR A 97 13.53 -2.69 -6.92
C TYR A 97 14.34 -3.33 -5.79
N GLN A 98 15.09 -2.51 -5.06
CA GLN A 98 15.74 -2.85 -3.81
C GLN A 98 15.15 -2.02 -2.67
N SER A 99 14.84 -2.67 -1.55
CA SER A 99 14.36 -2.01 -0.33
C SER A 99 15.53 -1.38 0.47
N ASN A 100 15.75 -0.08 0.33
CA ASN A 100 16.93 0.57 0.89
C ASN A 100 16.68 1.27 2.23
N ARG A 101 15.43 1.69 2.47
CA ARG A 101 15.01 2.39 3.69
C ARG A 101 13.76 1.77 4.28
N ALA A 102 13.68 1.73 5.61
CA ALA A 102 12.45 1.38 6.30
C ALA A 102 11.37 2.45 6.10
N GLY A 103 10.10 2.04 6.21
CA GLY A 103 8.93 2.93 6.04
C GLY A 103 7.89 2.33 5.10
N SER A 104 7.10 3.20 4.46
CA SER A 104 6.08 2.82 3.48
C SER A 104 6.33 3.48 2.12
N GLY A 105 5.96 2.77 1.06
CA GLY A 105 5.89 3.27 -0.31
C GLY A 105 4.79 2.58 -1.09
N THR A 106 4.60 2.98 -2.34
CA THR A 106 3.67 2.30 -3.25
C THR A 106 4.39 1.85 -4.51
N VAL A 107 3.90 0.78 -5.11
CA VAL A 107 4.28 0.35 -6.45
C VAL A 107 3.03 0.34 -7.28
N SER A 108 3.03 1.03 -8.41
CA SER A 108 1.85 1.19 -9.24
C SER A 108 2.17 1.14 -10.73
N ALA A 109 1.17 0.73 -11.50
CA ALA A 109 1.16 0.79 -12.94
C ALA A 109 -0.28 1.05 -13.41
N HIS A 110 -0.43 1.50 -14.65
CA HIS A 110 -1.75 1.67 -15.23
C HIS A 110 -1.78 1.18 -16.67
N ARG A 111 -2.99 0.90 -17.14
CA ARG A 111 -3.31 0.55 -18.52
C ARG A 111 -4.63 1.22 -18.89
N LYS A 112 -5.13 1.01 -20.10
CA LYS A 112 -6.39 1.64 -20.54
C LYS A 112 -7.58 1.19 -19.71
N SER A 113 -7.66 -0.10 -19.36
CA SER A 113 -8.80 -0.66 -18.63
C SER A 113 -8.73 -0.54 -17.10
N GLY A 114 -7.61 -0.09 -16.52
CA GLY A 114 -7.50 -0.04 -15.05
C GLY A 114 -6.11 0.28 -14.51
N ARG A 115 -6.00 0.14 -13.18
CA ARG A 115 -4.78 0.42 -12.41
C ARG A 115 -4.36 -0.75 -11.54
N PHE A 116 -3.06 -0.89 -11.36
CA PHE A 116 -2.41 -1.76 -10.41
C PHE A 116 -1.75 -0.89 -9.34
N GLU A 117 -1.97 -1.20 -8.07
CA GLU A 117 -1.33 -0.52 -6.96
C GLU A 117 -1.15 -1.47 -5.77
N ILE A 118 0.05 -1.48 -5.19
CA ILE A 118 0.31 -2.12 -3.90
C ILE A 118 0.96 -1.13 -2.95
N THR A 119 0.75 -1.35 -1.65
CA THR A 119 1.59 -0.74 -0.62
C THR A 119 2.77 -1.66 -0.32
N VAL A 120 3.97 -1.11 -0.23
CA VAL A 120 5.16 -1.82 0.26
C VAL A 120 5.56 -1.21 1.61
N ILE A 121 5.75 -2.06 2.61
CA ILE A 121 6.27 -1.68 3.92
C ILE A 121 7.60 -2.38 4.12
N VAL A 122 8.65 -1.59 4.34
CA VAL A 122 10.00 -2.08 4.61
C VAL A 122 10.26 -1.96 6.11
N ARG A 123 10.63 -3.07 6.75
CA ARG A 123 11.08 -3.12 8.14
C ARG A 123 12.60 -3.15 8.21
N ASP A 124 13.15 -2.61 9.29
CA ASP A 124 14.59 -2.66 9.59
C ASP A 124 15.12 -4.09 9.78
#